data_AF-A0A833G806-F1
#
_entry.id   AF-A0A833G806-F1
#
_cell.length_a   1.000
_cell.length_b   1.000
_cell.length_c   1.000
_cell.angle_alpha   90.00
_cell.angle_beta   90.00
_cell.angle_gamma   90.00
#
_symmetry.space_group_name_H-M   'P 1'
#
loop_
_entity.id
_entity.type
_entity.pdbx_description
1 polymer ?
#
loop_
_entity_poly.entity_id
_entity_poly.type
_entity_poly.pdbx_seq_one_letter_code
_entity_poly.pdbx_strand_id
1 'polypeptide(L)'
;MPTLGGPRFERGSSDMGQAAYIIAARRTALGRVGGLHSRRRVEELTAPVIAAALKDARIAPDMVEEVVLGNSTAGDNVGRLVGLAAGLPDTVPAMTIDRSGSSGLDAILCAARLVAGGERDIVVAGGAESFSTAPWRIVKPRTVHQLPRFLPQDDLNC
;
A
#
# COMPACT_ATOMS: atom_id res chain seq x y z
N MET A 1 47.65 -24.36 -16.79
CA MET A 1 46.17 -24.26 -16.77
C MET A 1 45.75 -23.60 -15.47
N PRO A 2 45.31 -22.34 -15.53
CA PRO A 2 44.11 -21.94 -14.79
C PRO A 2 43.14 -21.21 -15.72
N THR A 3 41.88 -21.62 -15.73
CA THR A 3 40.79 -20.93 -16.44
C THR A 3 39.72 -20.48 -15.45
N LEU A 4 39.07 -19.38 -15.84
CA LEU A 4 37.78 -18.85 -15.37
C LEU A 4 37.80 -17.92 -14.15
N GLY A 5 38.39 -16.74 -14.34
CA GLY A 5 37.78 -15.52 -13.82
C GLY A 5 36.48 -15.26 -14.57
N GLY A 6 35.34 -15.53 -13.94
CA GLY A 6 34.04 -15.10 -14.46
C GLY A 6 33.94 -13.58 -14.48
N PRO A 7 33.08 -12.99 -15.33
CA PRO A 7 32.92 -11.54 -15.37
C PRO A 7 32.45 -11.05 -13.99
N ARG A 8 33.32 -10.27 -13.33
CA ARG A 8 32.95 -9.47 -12.18
C ARG A 8 31.96 -8.43 -12.73
N PHE A 9 30.69 -8.50 -12.34
CA PHE A 9 29.75 -7.41 -12.58
C PHE A 9 30.29 -6.19 -11.84
N GLU A 10 31.07 -5.37 -12.54
CA GLU A 10 31.38 -4.03 -12.10
C GLU A 10 30.05 -3.29 -12.03
N ARG A 11 29.53 -3.10 -10.81
CA ARG A 11 28.50 -2.09 -10.57
C ARG A 11 29.16 -0.74 -10.83
N GLY A 12 29.17 -0.35 -12.10
CA GLY A 12 29.50 0.99 -12.52
C GLY A 12 28.64 1.97 -11.72
N SER A 13 29.30 2.96 -11.15
CA SER A 13 28.67 4.15 -10.60
C SER A 13 27.71 4.73 -11.64
N SER A 14 26.41 4.61 -11.40
CA SER A 14 25.37 5.34 -12.10
C SER A 14 24.38 5.85 -11.08
N ASP A 15 24.82 6.82 -10.29
CA ASP A 15 23.92 7.77 -9.66
C ASP A 15 23.39 8.71 -10.76
N MET A 16 22.48 8.15 -11.58
CA MET A 16 21.73 8.85 -12.64
C MET A 16 20.24 8.50 -12.50
N GLY A 17 19.78 8.30 -11.27
CA GLY A 17 18.37 8.31 -10.91
C GLY A 17 18.11 9.50 -10.00
N GLN A 18 16.94 10.11 -10.08
CA GLN A 18 16.59 11.14 -9.10
C GLN A 18 16.61 10.55 -7.69
N ALA A 19 17.04 11.33 -6.70
CA ALA A 19 16.93 10.90 -5.31
C ALA A 19 15.48 11.01 -4.84
N ALA A 20 14.93 9.93 -4.27
CA ALA A 20 13.60 9.94 -3.67
C ALA A 20 13.70 10.31 -2.18
N TYR A 21 12.83 11.22 -1.72
CA TYR A 21 12.82 11.73 -0.35
C TYR A 21 11.48 11.50 0.33
N ILE A 22 11.51 11.14 1.63
CA ILE A 22 10.31 11.13 2.48
C ILE A 22 10.20 12.50 3.13
N ILE A 23 9.21 13.29 2.70
CA ILE A 23 9.01 14.67 3.15
C ILE A 23 7.96 14.82 4.25
N ALA A 24 7.08 13.82 4.41
CA ALA A 24 6.14 13.72 5.52
C ALA A 24 5.77 12.26 5.78
N ALA A 25 5.46 11.93 7.03
CA ALA A 25 5.02 10.60 7.43
C ALA A 25 4.04 10.68 8.60
N ARG A 26 2.91 9.97 8.47
CA ARG A 26 1.89 9.86 9.52
C ARG A 26 1.39 8.41 9.60
N ARG A 27 0.82 8.06 10.75
CA ARG A 27 0.13 6.79 10.97
C ARG A 27 -1.02 6.97 11.95
N THR A 28 -1.99 6.07 11.90
CA THR A 28 -3.01 5.97 12.94
C THR A 28 -2.43 5.39 14.24
N ALA A 29 -3.13 5.59 15.36
CA ALA A 29 -2.93 4.75 16.53
C ALA A 29 -3.32 3.30 16.19
N LEU A 30 -2.55 2.32 16.67
CA LEU A 30 -2.87 0.90 16.44
C LEU A 30 -4.00 0.45 17.37
N GLY A 31 -4.94 -0.32 16.85
CA GLY A 31 -6.04 -0.92 17.60
C GLY A 31 -6.01 -2.45 17.51
N ARG A 32 -6.52 -3.12 18.54
CA ARG A 32 -6.79 -4.57 18.48
C ARG A 32 -8.03 -4.85 17.63
N VAL A 33 -8.11 -6.05 17.05
CA VAL A 33 -9.33 -6.52 16.37
C VAL A 33 -10.51 -6.47 17.35
N GLY A 34 -11.63 -5.89 16.93
CA GLY A 34 -12.80 -5.66 17.80
C GLY A 34 -12.63 -4.53 18.83
N GLY A 35 -11.50 -3.80 18.81
CA GLY A 35 -11.18 -2.72 19.75
C GLY A 35 -11.44 -1.32 19.20
N LEU A 36 -10.44 -0.43 19.40
CA LEU A 36 -10.50 1.02 19.12
C LEU A 36 -11.06 1.38 17.73
N HIS A 37 -10.68 0.59 16.70
CA HIS A 37 -11.05 0.83 15.30
C HIS A 37 -12.07 -0.18 14.77
N SER A 38 -12.79 -0.88 15.64
CA SER A 38 -13.67 -2.00 15.28
C SER A 38 -14.75 -1.67 14.24
N ARG A 39 -15.18 -0.41 14.18
CA ARG A 39 -16.25 0.05 13.28
C ARG A 39 -15.75 0.89 12.11
N ARG A 40 -14.44 1.12 12.02
CA ARG A 40 -13.88 1.99 10.99
C ARG A 40 -13.44 1.16 9.81
N ARG A 41 -13.97 1.52 8.63
CA ARG A 41 -13.50 0.94 7.38
C ARG A 41 -12.09 1.41 7.06
N VAL A 42 -11.42 0.70 6.14
CA VAL A 42 -10.02 0.98 5.79
C VAL A 42 -9.82 2.42 5.30
N GLU A 43 -10.76 2.96 4.52
CA GLU A 43 -10.67 4.33 4.03
C GLU A 43 -10.95 5.38 5.10
N GLU A 44 -11.83 5.10 6.05
CA GLU A 44 -12.08 5.98 7.20
C GLU A 44 -10.87 6.05 8.15
N LEU A 45 -10.04 4.99 8.17
CA LEU A 45 -8.78 4.97 8.93
C LEU A 45 -7.67 5.73 8.22
N THR A 46 -7.53 5.54 6.92
CA THR A 46 -6.35 6.01 6.19
C THR A 46 -6.52 7.37 5.53
N ALA A 47 -7.72 7.74 5.08
CA ALA A 47 -8.00 9.06 4.50
C ALA A 47 -7.53 10.24 5.37
N PRO A 48 -7.83 10.30 6.69
CA PRO A 48 -7.35 11.39 7.54
C PRO A 48 -5.82 11.38 7.71
N VAL A 49 -5.17 10.23 7.58
CA VAL A 49 -3.69 10.11 7.64
C VAL A 49 -3.06 10.72 6.41
N ILE A 50 -3.59 10.45 5.22
CA ILE A 50 -3.13 11.07 3.96
C ILE A 50 -3.32 12.59 4.04
N ALA A 51 -4.51 13.06 4.43
CA ALA A 51 -4.77 14.49 4.57
C ALA A 51 -3.80 15.16 5.56
N ALA A 52 -3.50 14.52 6.69
CA ALA A 52 -2.53 15.03 7.66
C ALA A 52 -1.10 15.06 7.11
N ALA A 53 -0.67 14.01 6.40
CA ALA A 53 0.66 13.94 5.79
C ALA A 53 0.85 15.02 4.71
N LEU A 54 -0.14 15.21 3.84
CA LEU A 54 -0.12 16.27 2.82
C LEU A 54 -0.08 17.67 3.47
N LYS A 55 -0.85 17.87 4.55
CA LYS A 55 -0.83 19.12 5.32
C LYS A 55 0.56 19.41 5.92
N ASP A 56 1.20 18.41 6.53
CA ASP A 56 2.56 18.59 7.09
C ASP A 56 3.59 18.92 6.01
N ALA A 57 3.48 18.27 4.85
CA ALA A 57 4.32 18.54 3.67
C ALA A 57 3.98 19.85 2.96
N ARG A 58 2.85 20.49 3.31
CA ARG A 58 2.28 21.66 2.61
C ARG A 58 2.03 21.41 1.11
N ILE A 59 1.58 20.21 0.79
CA ILE A 59 1.25 19.77 -0.56
C ILE A 59 -0.26 19.85 -0.77
N ALA A 60 -0.67 20.44 -1.88
CA ALA A 60 -2.07 20.46 -2.29
C ALA A 60 -2.48 19.08 -2.86
N PRO A 61 -3.72 18.61 -2.62
CA PRO A 61 -4.18 17.30 -3.10
C PRO A 61 -4.03 17.05 -4.61
N ASP A 62 -4.13 18.10 -5.43
CA ASP A 62 -4.02 18.08 -6.88
C ASP A 62 -2.58 17.95 -7.40
N MET A 63 -1.59 18.15 -6.53
CA MET A 63 -0.19 17.88 -6.84
C MET A 63 0.20 16.41 -6.68
N VAL A 64 -0.65 15.58 -6.06
CA VAL A 64 -0.38 14.15 -5.92
C VAL A 64 -0.60 13.46 -7.27
N GLU A 65 0.40 12.76 -7.76
CA GLU A 65 0.33 12.12 -9.08
C GLU A 65 0.02 10.63 -9.02
N GLU A 66 0.23 10.00 -7.87
CA GLU A 66 -0.07 8.57 -7.69
C GLU A 66 -0.25 8.20 -6.20
N VAL A 67 -1.09 7.20 -5.95
CA VAL A 67 -1.25 6.57 -4.64
C VAL A 67 -0.86 5.10 -4.70
N VAL A 68 0.08 4.68 -3.85
CA VAL A 68 0.51 3.28 -3.73
C VAL A 68 0.26 2.81 -2.30
N LEU A 69 -0.72 1.93 -2.09
CA LEU A 69 -1.03 1.41 -0.75
C LEU A 69 -0.84 -0.09 -0.64
N GLY A 70 -0.21 -0.51 0.46
CA GLY A 70 -0.19 -1.90 0.89
C GLY A 70 -1.48 -2.29 1.58
N ASN A 71 -2.16 -3.35 1.13
CA ASN A 71 -3.29 -3.98 1.83
C ASN A 71 -3.40 -5.46 1.43
N SER A 72 -3.75 -6.33 2.38
CA SER A 72 -3.87 -7.78 2.14
C SER A 72 -5.25 -8.36 2.46
N THR A 73 -6.20 -7.55 2.94
CA THR A 73 -7.47 -8.04 3.50
C THR A 73 -8.70 -7.71 2.65
N ALA A 74 -8.74 -6.54 1.99
CA ALA A 74 -9.93 -6.03 1.33
C ALA A 74 -10.24 -6.73 -0.01
N GLY A 75 -9.21 -7.18 -0.74
CA GLY A 75 -9.35 -7.91 -2.01
C GLY A 75 -9.72 -7.05 -3.23
N ASP A 76 -9.65 -5.71 -3.11
CA ASP A 76 -9.88 -4.74 -4.18
C ASP A 76 -8.81 -3.62 -4.11
N ASN A 77 -8.85 -2.64 -5.01
CA ASN A 77 -7.94 -1.51 -5.04
C ASN A 77 -8.24 -0.50 -3.91
N VAL A 78 -7.74 -0.82 -2.71
CA VAL A 78 -7.78 0.03 -1.52
C VAL A 78 -7.08 1.37 -1.76
N GLY A 79 -6.01 1.40 -2.57
CA GLY A 79 -5.32 2.62 -2.97
C GLY A 79 -6.30 3.64 -3.55
N ARG A 80 -7.12 3.19 -4.50
CA ARG A 80 -8.12 4.04 -5.16
C ARG A 80 -9.23 4.48 -4.21
N LEU A 81 -9.77 3.54 -3.43
CA LEU A 81 -10.82 3.82 -2.46
C LEU A 81 -10.38 4.88 -1.43
N VAL A 82 -9.18 4.70 -0.86
CA VAL A 82 -8.61 5.60 0.15
C VAL A 82 -8.25 6.96 -0.46
N GLY A 83 -7.68 6.99 -1.67
CA GLY A 83 -7.33 8.24 -2.35
C GLY A 83 -8.55 9.15 -2.57
N LEU A 84 -9.66 8.58 -3.06
CA LEU A 84 -10.91 9.30 -3.22
C LEU A 84 -11.49 9.75 -1.87
N ALA A 85 -11.47 8.88 -0.86
CA ALA A 85 -11.94 9.23 0.49
C ALA A 85 -11.08 10.33 1.15
N ALA A 86 -9.80 10.44 0.78
CA ALA A 86 -8.90 11.49 1.23
C ALA A 86 -9.11 12.83 0.49
N GLY A 87 -10.01 12.87 -0.51
CA GLY A 87 -10.29 14.06 -1.31
C GLY A 87 -9.26 14.32 -2.41
N LEU A 88 -8.48 13.31 -2.82
CA LEU A 88 -7.64 13.43 -4.01
C LEU A 88 -8.51 13.47 -5.27
N PRO A 89 -8.07 14.18 -6.34
CA PRO A 89 -8.78 14.18 -7.61
C PRO A 89 -8.98 12.77 -8.17
N ASP A 90 -10.08 12.58 -8.90
CA ASP A 90 -10.37 11.32 -9.57
C ASP A 90 -9.41 11.00 -10.72
N THR A 91 -8.67 11.98 -11.21
CA THR A 91 -7.57 11.82 -12.18
C THR A 91 -6.33 11.16 -11.58
N VAL A 92 -6.16 11.15 -10.26
CA VAL A 92 -4.99 10.54 -9.61
C VAL A 92 -5.09 9.02 -9.65
N PRO A 93 -4.22 8.31 -10.40
CA PRO A 93 -4.19 6.87 -10.40
C PRO A 93 -3.80 6.33 -9.02
N ALA A 94 -4.24 5.12 -8.73
CA ALA A 94 -3.89 4.45 -7.49
C ALA A 94 -3.79 2.95 -7.69
N MET A 95 -2.86 2.32 -6.97
CA MET A 95 -2.70 0.88 -6.95
C MET A 95 -2.58 0.33 -5.54
N THR A 96 -2.90 -0.95 -5.42
CA THR A 96 -2.73 -1.73 -4.19
C THR A 96 -1.73 -2.83 -4.39
N ILE A 97 -0.77 -2.93 -3.49
CA ILE A 97 0.25 -3.98 -3.48
C ILE A 97 -0.04 -4.91 -2.31
N ASP A 98 -0.12 -6.21 -2.60
CA ASP A 98 -0.23 -7.24 -1.56
C ASP A 98 1.06 -8.06 -1.51
N ARG A 99 1.78 -7.92 -0.39
CA ARG A 99 2.88 -8.78 0.03
C ARG A 99 2.78 -9.07 1.53
N SER A 100 1.57 -9.37 1.99
CA SER A 100 1.28 -9.67 3.39
C SER A 100 1.83 -8.58 4.33
N GLY A 101 2.45 -8.97 5.45
CA GLY A 101 3.02 -8.04 6.44
C GLY A 101 4.09 -7.08 5.93
N SER A 102 4.60 -7.26 4.69
CA SER A 102 5.57 -6.36 4.06
C SER A 102 4.96 -5.39 3.04
N SER A 103 3.67 -5.49 2.75
CA SER A 103 2.97 -4.70 1.71
C SER A 103 3.16 -3.18 1.84
N GLY A 104 3.13 -2.63 3.05
CA GLY A 104 3.32 -1.19 3.26
C GLY A 104 4.74 -0.70 2.94
N LEU A 105 5.77 -1.52 3.20
CA LEU A 105 7.15 -1.19 2.84
C LEU A 105 7.38 -1.33 1.33
N ASP A 106 6.80 -2.36 0.72
CA ASP A 106 6.85 -2.55 -0.72
C ASP A 106 6.17 -1.41 -1.49
N ALA A 107 5.07 -0.86 -0.94
CA ALA A 107 4.44 0.35 -1.47
C ALA A 107 5.39 1.56 -1.45
N ILE A 108 6.12 1.77 -0.35
CA ILE A 108 7.11 2.85 -0.25
C ILE A 108 8.27 2.61 -1.24
N LEU A 109 8.77 1.39 -1.36
CA LEU A 109 9.82 1.05 -2.32
C LEU A 109 9.37 1.24 -3.77
N CYS A 110 8.13 0.91 -4.08
CA CYS A 110 7.55 1.14 -5.41
C CYS A 110 7.45 2.63 -5.72
N ALA A 111 6.91 3.44 -4.80
CA ALA A 111 6.88 4.88 -4.94
C ALA A 111 8.27 5.50 -5.09
N ALA A 112 9.25 5.04 -4.31
CA ALA A 112 10.63 5.51 -4.44
C ALA A 112 11.23 5.21 -5.82
N ARG A 113 10.86 4.08 -6.44
CA ARG A 113 11.29 3.74 -7.81
C ARG A 113 10.61 4.61 -8.86
N LEU A 114 9.31 4.90 -8.71
CA LEU A 114 8.60 5.83 -9.60
C LEU A 114 9.24 7.21 -9.58
N VAL A 115 9.59 7.70 -8.38
CA VAL A 115 10.29 8.99 -8.22
C VAL A 115 11.70 8.95 -8.77
N ALA A 116 12.49 7.94 -8.39
CA ALA A 116 13.86 7.83 -8.86
C ALA A 116 13.97 7.63 -10.38
N GLY A 117 12.95 7.01 -11.00
CA GLY A 117 12.82 6.86 -12.43
C GLY A 117 12.31 8.11 -13.17
N GLY A 118 11.89 9.16 -12.44
CA GLY A 118 11.31 10.38 -13.02
C GLY A 118 9.92 10.17 -13.62
N GLU A 119 9.21 9.11 -13.24
CA GLU A 119 7.84 8.84 -13.69
C GLU A 119 6.81 9.68 -12.92
N ARG A 120 7.13 10.02 -11.66
CA ARG A 120 6.31 10.80 -10.73
C ARG A 120 7.21 11.66 -9.86
N ASP A 121 6.79 12.86 -9.49
CA ASP A 121 7.46 13.73 -8.54
C ASP A 121 6.85 13.57 -7.13
N ILE A 122 5.52 13.42 -7.04
CA ILE A 122 4.80 13.36 -5.75
C ILE A 122 3.89 12.13 -5.70
N VAL A 123 4.26 11.18 -4.84
CA VAL A 123 3.52 9.93 -4.64
C VAL A 123 3.15 9.78 -3.17
N VAL A 124 1.90 9.43 -2.90
CA VAL A 124 1.45 9.01 -1.56
C VAL A 124 1.67 7.52 -1.43
N ALA A 125 2.46 7.10 -0.45
CA ALA A 125 2.77 5.68 -0.23
C ALA A 125 2.61 5.26 1.23
N GLY A 126 2.21 4.01 1.46
CA GLY A 126 2.11 3.45 2.80
C GLY A 126 1.31 2.15 2.87
N GLY A 127 0.77 1.85 4.05
CA GLY A 127 -0.08 0.69 4.29
C GLY A 127 -1.41 1.07 4.92
N ALA A 128 -2.46 0.33 4.60
CA ALA A 128 -3.81 0.53 5.12
C ALA A 128 -4.43 -0.83 5.46
N GLU A 129 -4.95 -0.98 6.68
CA GLU A 129 -5.49 -2.26 7.15
C GLU A 129 -6.66 -2.06 8.13
N SER A 130 -7.70 -2.88 7.98
CA SER A 130 -8.79 -2.99 8.94
C SER A 130 -9.31 -4.43 9.00
N PHE A 131 -8.67 -5.25 9.83
CA PHE A 131 -9.12 -6.62 10.10
C PHE A 131 -10.53 -6.68 10.70
N SER A 132 -10.92 -5.68 11.50
CA SER A 132 -12.24 -5.70 12.15
C SER A 132 -13.39 -5.54 11.16
N THR A 133 -13.16 -4.87 10.04
CA THR A 133 -14.17 -4.65 8.99
C THR A 133 -13.82 -5.39 7.69
N ALA A 134 -12.81 -6.27 7.72
CA ALA A 134 -12.41 -7.03 6.54
C ALA A 134 -13.54 -7.96 6.10
N PRO A 135 -13.76 -8.13 4.78
CA PRO A 135 -14.81 -9.00 4.29
C PRO A 135 -14.55 -10.47 4.67
N TRP A 136 -15.63 -11.21 4.88
CA TRP A 136 -15.56 -12.65 5.05
C TRP A 136 -15.12 -13.32 3.75
N ARG A 137 -14.04 -14.11 3.81
CA ARG A 137 -13.61 -14.92 2.66
C ARG A 137 -14.34 -16.26 2.68
N ILE A 138 -14.92 -16.63 1.55
CA ILE A 138 -15.70 -17.86 1.39
C ILE A 138 -15.03 -18.72 0.33
N VAL A 139 -14.79 -20.00 0.65
CA VAL A 139 -14.26 -20.95 -0.32
C VAL A 139 -15.33 -21.27 -1.35
N LYS A 140 -14.97 -21.18 -2.62
CA LYS A 140 -15.86 -21.56 -3.72
C LYS A 140 -16.31 -23.03 -3.55
N PRO A 141 -17.63 -23.31 -3.51
CA PRO A 141 -18.14 -24.68 -3.50
C PRO A 141 -17.65 -25.45 -4.74
N ARG A 142 -17.22 -26.70 -4.55
CA ARG A 142 -16.81 -27.61 -5.64
C ARG A 142 -18.00 -28.30 -6.29
N THR A 143 -19.12 -28.40 -5.59
CA THR A 143 -20.39 -28.94 -6.09
C THR A 143 -21.53 -27.99 -5.75
N VAL A 144 -22.64 -28.10 -6.49
CA VAL A 144 -23.82 -27.25 -6.31
C VAL A 144 -24.52 -27.44 -4.97
N HIS A 145 -24.32 -28.59 -4.30
CA HIS A 145 -24.91 -28.91 -3.00
C HIS A 145 -23.97 -28.65 -1.82
N GLN A 146 -22.71 -28.30 -2.09
CA GLN A 146 -21.76 -28.04 -1.03
C GLN A 146 -22.06 -26.69 -0.37
N LEU A 147 -22.22 -26.71 0.95
CA LEU A 147 -22.45 -25.49 1.74
C LEU A 147 -21.22 -24.56 1.68
N PRO A 148 -21.43 -23.22 1.70
CA PRO A 148 -20.35 -22.26 1.79
C PRO A 148 -19.48 -22.54 3.02
N ARG A 149 -18.16 -22.62 2.81
CA ARG A 149 -17.19 -22.72 3.91
C ARG A 149 -16.49 -21.38 4.06
N PHE A 150 -16.72 -20.71 5.18
CA PHE A 150 -15.98 -19.51 5.57
C PHE A 150 -14.54 -19.88 5.90
N LEU A 151 -13.59 -19.10 5.40
CA LEU A 151 -12.21 -19.17 5.86
C LEU A 151 -12.11 -18.45 7.21
N PRO A 152 -11.51 -19.06 8.24
CA PRO A 152 -11.27 -18.37 9.50
C PRO A 152 -10.46 -17.10 9.28
N GLN A 153 -10.89 -15.98 9.86
CA GLN A 153 -10.09 -14.74 9.83
C GLN A 153 -8.80 -14.90 10.65
N ASP A 154 -8.79 -15.77 11.65
CA ASP A 154 -7.62 -16.04 12.48
C ASP A 154 -6.48 -16.75 11.72
N ASP A 155 -6.81 -17.51 10.66
CA ASP A 155 -5.82 -18.17 9.78
C ASP A 155 -5.13 -17.17 8.82
N LEU A 156 -5.57 -15.91 8.81
CA LEU A 156 -4.97 -14.81 8.03
C LEU A 156 -4.05 -13.93 8.88
N ASN A 157 -3.94 -14.22 10.18
CA ASN A 157 -2.93 -13.59 11.02
C ASN A 157 -1.57 -14.17 10.68
N CYS A 158 -0.69 -13.29 10.18
CA CYS A 158 0.74 -13.46 10.37
C CYS A 158 1.06 -13.42 11.88
#